data_AF-A0A4Y7KZ91-F1
#
_entry.id   AF-A0A4Y7KZ91-F1
#
_cell.length_a   1.000
_cell.length_b   1.000
_cell.length_c   1.000
_cell.angle_alpha   90.00
_cell.angle_beta   90.00
_cell.angle_gamma   90.00
#
_symmetry.space_group_name_H-M   'P 1'
#
loop_
_entity.id
_entity.type
_entity.pdbx_description
1 polymer ?
#
loop_
_entity_poly.entity_id
_entity_poly.type
_entity_poly.pdbx_seq_one_letter_code
_entity_poly.pdbx_strand_id
1 'polypeptide(L)'
;MEKCLKSAPKSIFQQKMEQVAEEDIKASEFYKDLLKLLLKLSKVREEWRKYSEKFYKQCKARADAENDHGMKQKLVLLGRKVKKIDDEIERHSELLKEIEQSPTDINAVVAKRRKDFNEEFFRHLSLLSETYDSLDDRDAISRLGARCLSAICVYDNTVENAETLDAAQAKFDDILNSSSLEAACEKIKSLGKAKELDSSLILLINSAWGAAKESTTMKNEVDPFTQTL
;
A
#
# COMPACT_ATOMS: atom_id res chain seq x y z
N MET A 1 -49.71 -1.17 -40.44
CA MET A 1 -49.81 -2.30 -39.50
C MET A 1 -48.51 -2.41 -38.72
N GLU A 2 -48.24 -1.46 -37.83
CA GLU A 2 -46.93 -1.32 -37.17
C GLU A 2 -47.12 -1.07 -35.67
N LYS A 3 -47.89 -1.95 -35.04
CA LYS A 3 -48.08 -2.00 -33.58
C LYS A 3 -48.22 -3.46 -33.15
N CYS A 4 -47.14 -4.24 -33.22
CA CYS A 4 -47.06 -5.55 -32.56
C CYS A 4 -45.62 -6.09 -32.42
N LEU A 5 -44.63 -5.23 -32.13
CA LEU A 5 -43.41 -5.67 -31.45
C LEU A 5 -43.40 -5.11 -30.01
N LYS A 6 -44.46 -5.45 -29.25
CA LYS A 6 -44.40 -5.31 -27.80
C LYS A 6 -43.58 -6.49 -27.28
N SER A 7 -42.33 -6.20 -26.92
CA SER A 7 -41.53 -6.83 -25.88
C SER A 7 -41.98 -8.24 -25.51
N ALA A 8 -41.32 -9.26 -26.07
CA ALA A 8 -41.43 -10.62 -25.54
C ALA A 8 -41.11 -10.60 -24.03
N PRO A 9 -41.85 -11.32 -23.18
CA PRO A 9 -41.56 -11.37 -21.75
C PRO A 9 -40.15 -11.92 -21.55
N LYS A 10 -39.28 -11.12 -20.92
CA LYS A 10 -37.94 -11.54 -20.50
C LYS A 10 -38.08 -12.85 -19.73
N SER A 11 -37.24 -13.84 -20.03
CA SER A 11 -37.27 -15.10 -19.31
C SER A 11 -37.01 -14.86 -17.82
N ILE A 12 -37.58 -15.70 -16.95
CA ILE A 12 -37.36 -15.63 -15.50
C ILE A 12 -35.86 -15.66 -15.16
N PHE A 13 -35.07 -16.35 -15.99
CA PHE A 13 -33.61 -16.40 -15.89
C PHE A 13 -32.95 -15.04 -16.19
N GLN A 14 -33.37 -14.34 -17.25
CA GLN A 14 -32.88 -12.99 -17.57
C GLN A 14 -33.27 -11.97 -16.50
N GLN A 15 -34.49 -12.02 -15.97
CA GLN A 15 -34.91 -11.13 -14.87
C GLN A 15 -34.06 -11.35 -13.61
N LYS A 16 -33.78 -12.60 -13.24
CA LYS A 16 -32.93 -12.90 -12.08
C LYS A 16 -31.48 -12.47 -12.28
N MET A 17 -30.92 -12.65 -13.48
CA MET A 17 -29.56 -12.20 -13.79
C MET A 17 -29.43 -10.68 -13.76
N GLU A 18 -30.43 -9.96 -14.24
CA GLU A 18 -30.48 -8.50 -14.23
C GLU A 18 -30.64 -7.97 -12.79
N GLN A 19 -31.44 -8.64 -11.97
CA GLN A 19 -31.63 -8.30 -10.54
C GLN A 19 -30.37 -8.58 -9.71
N VAL A 20 -29.66 -9.68 -9.97
CA VAL A 20 -28.35 -9.99 -9.35
C VAL A 20 -27.29 -8.98 -9.80
N ALA A 21 -27.25 -8.62 -11.08
CA ALA A 21 -26.33 -7.59 -11.58
C ALA A 21 -26.63 -6.22 -10.97
N GLU A 22 -27.91 -5.86 -10.79
CA GLU A 22 -28.30 -4.59 -10.17
C GLU A 22 -28.01 -4.57 -8.66
N GLU A 23 -28.17 -5.69 -7.95
CA GLU A 23 -27.76 -5.85 -6.56
C GLU A 23 -26.24 -5.80 -6.40
N ASP A 24 -25.48 -6.41 -7.31
CA ASP A 24 -24.02 -6.38 -7.31
C ASP A 24 -23.48 -4.98 -7.67
N ILE A 25 -24.13 -4.25 -8.59
CA ILE A 25 -23.81 -2.85 -8.91
C ILE A 25 -24.09 -1.94 -7.71
N LYS A 26 -25.25 -2.09 -7.05
CA LYS A 26 -25.58 -1.34 -5.82
C LYS A 26 -24.64 -1.69 -4.68
N ALA A 27 -24.25 -2.96 -4.56
CA ALA A 27 -23.25 -3.39 -3.59
C ALA A 27 -21.87 -2.79 -3.88
N SER A 28 -21.50 -2.65 -5.16
CA SER A 28 -20.26 -2.00 -5.61
C SER A 28 -20.25 -0.49 -5.36
N GLU A 29 -21.35 0.21 -5.64
CA GLU A 29 -21.51 1.64 -5.30
C GLU A 29 -21.51 1.87 -3.80
N PHE A 30 -22.25 1.06 -3.03
CA PHE A 30 -22.19 1.08 -1.57
C PHE A 30 -20.77 0.80 -1.06
N TYR A 31 -20.05 -0.15 -1.66
CA TYR A 31 -18.66 -0.43 -1.31
C TYR A 31 -17.75 0.76 -1.59
N LYS A 32 -17.95 1.43 -2.73
CA LYS A 32 -17.20 2.62 -3.13
C LYS A 32 -17.46 3.80 -2.20
N ASP A 33 -18.72 4.02 -1.83
CA ASP A 33 -19.12 5.08 -0.89
C ASP A 33 -18.65 4.78 0.53
N LEU A 34 -18.69 3.51 0.94
CA LEU A 34 -18.12 3.05 2.19
C LEU A 34 -16.59 3.21 2.20
N LEU A 35 -15.91 2.89 1.10
CA LEU A 35 -14.46 3.12 0.94
C LEU A 35 -14.14 4.60 1.06
N LYS A 36 -14.90 5.46 0.36
CA LYS A 36 -14.76 6.93 0.41
C LYS A 36 -14.99 7.45 1.83
N LEU A 37 -16.01 6.96 2.51
CA LEU A 37 -16.31 7.34 3.88
C LEU A 37 -15.21 6.88 4.83
N LEU A 38 -14.71 5.65 4.70
CA LEU A 38 -13.62 5.12 5.51
C LEU A 38 -12.30 5.83 5.25
N LEU A 39 -11.97 6.21 4.00
CA LEU A 39 -10.81 7.05 3.69
C LEU A 39 -10.98 8.47 4.22
N LYS A 40 -12.17 9.05 4.11
CA LYS A 40 -12.45 10.37 4.68
C LYS A 40 -12.32 10.34 6.20
N LEU A 41 -12.78 9.27 6.83
CA LEU A 41 -12.61 9.01 8.25
C LEU A 41 -11.18 8.61 8.61
N SER A 42 -10.35 8.11 7.68
CA SER A 42 -8.94 7.84 7.96
C SER A 42 -8.12 9.13 8.07
N LYS A 43 -8.55 10.24 7.45
CA LYS A 43 -8.02 11.58 7.81
C LYS A 43 -8.30 11.93 9.28
N VAL A 44 -9.36 11.36 9.86
CA VAL A 44 -9.74 11.46 11.27
C VAL A 44 -9.60 10.10 11.96
N ARG A 45 -8.49 9.39 11.67
CA ARG A 45 -8.31 7.97 12.00
C ARG A 45 -8.62 7.63 13.46
N GLU A 46 -8.28 8.53 14.37
CA GLU A 46 -8.54 8.37 15.79
C GLU A 46 -10.02 8.21 16.11
N GLU A 47 -10.91 8.88 15.37
CA GLU A 47 -12.35 8.78 15.56
C GLU A 47 -12.90 7.46 15.04
N TRP A 48 -12.47 7.00 13.87
CA TRP A 48 -12.83 5.67 13.39
C TRP A 48 -12.33 4.58 14.34
N ARG A 49 -11.09 4.68 14.85
CA ARG A 49 -10.54 3.72 15.81
C ARG A 49 -11.35 3.65 17.11
N LYS A 50 -11.94 4.78 17.54
CA LYS A 50 -12.86 4.85 18.69
C LYS A 50 -14.24 4.28 18.39
N TYR A 51 -14.70 4.36 17.13
CA TYR A 51 -16.03 3.92 16.72
C TYR A 51 -16.09 2.45 16.25
N SER A 52 -15.03 1.95 15.63
CA SER A 52 -14.99 0.65 14.95
C SER A 52 -15.34 -0.50 15.91
N GLU A 53 -14.87 -0.45 17.15
CA GLU A 53 -15.20 -1.46 18.16
C GLU A 53 -16.71 -1.54 18.43
N LYS A 54 -17.38 -0.38 18.51
CA LYS A 54 -18.84 -0.32 18.69
C LYS A 54 -19.57 -0.83 17.46
N PHE A 55 -19.09 -0.47 16.27
CA PHE A 55 -19.64 -0.95 15.00
C PHE A 55 -19.60 -2.49 14.91
N TYR A 56 -18.43 -3.10 15.15
CA TYR A 56 -18.29 -4.56 15.09
C TYR A 56 -19.11 -5.26 16.18
N LYS A 57 -19.16 -4.71 17.40
CA LYS A 57 -20.03 -5.21 18.49
C LYS A 57 -21.51 -5.17 18.09
N GLN A 58 -21.95 -4.10 17.43
CA GLN A 58 -23.34 -3.93 17.01
C GLN A 58 -23.70 -4.83 15.82
N CYS A 59 -22.80 -5.02 14.86
CA CYS A 59 -22.97 -6.01 13.78
C CYS A 59 -23.12 -7.43 14.35
N LYS A 60 -22.30 -7.79 15.35
CA LYS A 60 -22.37 -9.08 16.02
C LYS A 60 -23.68 -9.24 16.81
N ALA A 61 -24.04 -8.26 17.64
CA ALA A 61 -25.27 -8.31 18.42
C ALA A 61 -26.54 -8.41 17.54
N ARG A 62 -26.57 -7.69 16.40
CA ARG A 62 -27.68 -7.81 15.43
C ARG A 62 -27.71 -9.17 14.75
N ALA A 63 -26.56 -9.71 14.37
CA ALA A 63 -26.48 -11.05 13.79
C ALA A 63 -26.89 -12.16 14.78
N ASP A 64 -26.60 -11.97 16.07
CA ASP A 64 -26.95 -12.92 17.14
C ASP A 64 -28.44 -12.87 17.50
N ALA A 65 -29.08 -11.69 17.38
CA ALA A 65 -30.51 -11.49 17.60
C ALA A 65 -31.39 -11.81 16.38
N GLU A 66 -30.79 -12.02 15.20
CA GLU A 66 -31.51 -12.31 13.96
C GLU A 66 -31.87 -13.81 13.87
N ASN A 67 -33.15 -14.08 13.60
CA ASN A 67 -33.68 -15.45 13.49
C ASN A 67 -33.58 -15.98 12.06
N ASP A 68 -33.57 -15.09 11.07
CA ASP A 68 -33.36 -15.45 9.66
C ASP A 68 -31.87 -15.78 9.43
N HIS A 69 -31.61 -17.05 9.10
CA HIS A 69 -30.26 -17.55 8.88
C HIS A 69 -29.55 -16.87 7.69
N GLY A 70 -30.28 -16.46 6.66
CA GLY A 70 -29.75 -15.74 5.50
C GLY A 70 -29.35 -14.30 5.85
N MET A 71 -30.19 -13.58 6.60
CA MET A 71 -29.87 -12.23 7.07
C MET A 71 -28.74 -12.23 8.09
N LYS A 72 -28.70 -13.22 8.98
CA LYS A 72 -27.58 -13.45 9.90
C LYS A 72 -26.27 -13.63 9.15
N GLN A 73 -26.23 -14.47 8.12
CA GLN A 73 -25.04 -14.65 7.28
C GLN A 73 -24.63 -13.36 6.56
N LYS A 74 -25.58 -12.58 6.03
CA LYS A 74 -25.30 -11.30 5.38
C LYS A 74 -24.67 -10.28 6.33
N LEU A 75 -25.16 -10.19 7.58
CA LEU A 75 -24.61 -9.29 8.60
C LEU A 75 -23.20 -9.70 9.04
N VAL A 76 -22.95 -11.00 9.21
CA VAL A 76 -21.60 -11.52 9.51
C VAL A 76 -20.65 -11.26 8.34
N LEU A 77 -21.10 -11.49 7.10
CA LEU A 77 -20.31 -11.23 5.91
C LEU A 77 -19.98 -9.75 5.77
N LEU A 78 -20.93 -8.86 6.03
CA LEU A 78 -20.74 -7.41 6.04
C LEU A 78 -19.65 -7.02 7.05
N GLY A 79 -19.74 -7.47 8.30
CA GLY A 79 -18.73 -7.17 9.32
C GLY A 79 -17.32 -7.63 8.92
N ARG A 80 -17.20 -8.83 8.32
CA ARG A 80 -15.92 -9.34 7.79
C ARG A 80 -15.40 -8.50 6.63
N LYS A 81 -16.27 -8.09 5.72
CA LYS A 81 -15.95 -7.23 4.57
C LYS A 81 -15.44 -5.86 5.00
N VAL A 82 -16.14 -5.20 5.92
CA VAL A 82 -15.70 -3.91 6.49
C VAL A 82 -14.36 -4.06 7.20
N LYS A 83 -14.17 -5.12 7.97
CA LYS A 83 -12.89 -5.37 8.64
C LYS A 83 -11.75 -5.56 7.65
N LYS A 84 -11.96 -6.32 6.57
CA LYS A 84 -10.94 -6.50 5.52
C LYS A 84 -10.53 -5.15 4.92
N ILE A 85 -11.51 -4.30 4.60
CA ILE A 85 -11.25 -2.95 4.09
C ILE A 85 -10.48 -2.10 5.09
N ASP A 86 -10.89 -2.12 6.37
CA ASP A 86 -10.24 -1.37 7.45
C ASP A 86 -8.77 -1.77 7.62
N ASP A 87 -8.50 -3.08 7.65
CA ASP A 87 -7.14 -3.63 7.72
C ASP A 87 -6.30 -3.27 6.48
N GLU A 88 -6.92 -3.19 5.29
CA GLU A 88 -6.26 -2.79 4.04
C GLU A 88 -5.95 -1.29 4.01
N ILE A 89 -6.91 -0.45 4.39
CA ILE A 89 -6.73 1.00 4.53
C ILE A 89 -5.62 1.31 5.54
N GLU A 90 -5.58 0.58 6.66
CA GLU A 90 -4.51 0.76 7.66
C GLU A 90 -3.15 0.45 7.05
N ARG A 91 -3.00 -0.71 6.41
CA ARG A 91 -1.73 -1.13 5.82
C ARG A 91 -1.22 -0.13 4.79
N HIS A 92 -2.10 0.39 3.94
CA HIS A 92 -1.75 1.41 2.95
C HIS A 92 -1.46 2.78 3.59
N SER A 93 -2.17 3.14 4.67
CA SER A 93 -1.92 4.38 5.41
C SER A 93 -0.56 4.36 6.13
N GLU A 94 -0.18 3.22 6.71
CA GLU A 94 1.14 3.03 7.31
C GLU A 94 2.26 3.10 6.27
N LEU A 95 2.05 2.47 5.11
CA LEU A 95 2.99 2.55 3.99
C LEU A 95 3.15 4.00 3.50
N LEU A 96 2.05 4.75 3.39
CA LEU A 96 2.09 6.15 3.00
C LEU A 96 2.88 7.00 4.00
N LYS A 97 2.65 6.81 5.31
CA LYS A 97 3.41 7.50 6.37
C LYS A 97 4.91 7.20 6.29
N GLU A 98 5.29 5.96 6.02
CA GLU A 98 6.70 5.56 5.89
C GLU A 98 7.36 6.27 4.70
N ILE A 99 6.65 6.39 3.58
CA ILE A 99 7.12 7.12 2.40
C ILE A 99 7.22 8.63 2.69
N GLU A 100 6.23 9.21 3.37
CA GLU A 100 6.22 10.64 3.75
C GLU A 100 7.34 10.99 4.73
N GLN A 101 7.66 10.08 5.66
CA GLN A 101 8.75 10.26 6.62
C GLN A 101 10.13 10.11 5.99
N SER A 102 10.24 9.44 4.84
CA SER A 102 11.50 9.21 4.12
C SER A 102 11.37 9.49 2.63
N PRO A 103 11.09 10.75 2.23
CA PRO A 103 10.77 11.09 0.85
C PRO A 103 11.96 10.91 -0.09
N THR A 104 13.21 10.90 0.38
CA THR A 104 14.40 10.61 -0.43
C THR A 104 14.66 9.11 -0.63
N ASP A 105 14.09 8.26 0.23
CA ASP A 105 14.49 6.85 0.34
C ASP A 105 13.39 5.91 -0.18
N ILE A 106 12.56 6.37 -1.12
CA ILE A 106 11.46 5.58 -1.70
C ILE A 106 11.95 4.24 -2.22
N ASN A 107 13.14 4.20 -2.83
CA ASN A 107 13.73 2.95 -3.32
C ASN A 107 14.01 1.95 -2.19
N ALA A 108 14.40 2.41 -1.01
CA ALA A 108 14.59 1.55 0.16
C ALA A 108 13.24 1.06 0.73
N VAL A 109 12.23 1.93 0.74
CA VAL A 109 10.86 1.54 1.16
C VAL A 109 10.28 0.49 0.21
N VAL A 110 10.43 0.66 -1.11
CA VAL A 110 10.01 -0.33 -2.11
C VAL A 110 10.78 -1.63 -1.92
N ALA A 111 12.10 -1.58 -1.76
CA ALA A 111 12.90 -2.79 -1.59
C ALA A 111 12.47 -3.62 -0.37
N LYS A 112 12.17 -2.94 0.73
CA LYS A 112 11.70 -3.57 1.97
C LYS A 112 10.26 -4.08 1.88
N ARG A 113 9.34 -3.27 1.34
CA ARG A 113 7.88 -3.51 1.39
C ARG A 113 7.29 -3.81 0.03
N ARG A 114 8.06 -4.35 -0.92
CA ARG A 114 7.63 -4.58 -2.31
C ARG A 114 6.25 -5.24 -2.41
N LYS A 115 5.95 -6.22 -1.56
CA LYS A 115 4.66 -6.94 -1.50
C LYS A 115 3.43 -6.06 -1.18
N ASP A 116 3.64 -4.95 -0.48
CA ASP A 116 2.59 -4.01 -0.08
C ASP A 116 2.30 -2.97 -1.18
N PHE A 117 3.19 -2.86 -2.19
CA PHE A 117 2.96 -2.06 -3.39
C PHE A 117 2.22 -2.90 -4.46
N ASN A 118 0.89 -2.88 -4.41
CA ASN A 118 0.03 -3.62 -5.33
C ASN A 118 -1.02 -2.69 -5.96
N GLU A 119 -1.88 -3.25 -6.83
CA GLU A 119 -2.95 -2.47 -7.48
C GLU A 119 -3.89 -1.80 -6.46
N GLU A 120 -4.20 -2.47 -5.35
CA GLU A 120 -5.07 -1.96 -4.29
C GLU A 120 -4.45 -0.72 -3.62
N PHE A 121 -3.13 -0.67 -3.42
CA PHE A 121 -2.42 0.51 -2.92
C PHE A 121 -2.56 1.71 -3.87
N PHE A 122 -2.38 1.52 -5.19
CA PHE A 122 -2.54 2.60 -6.16
C PHE A 122 -3.99 3.06 -6.32
N ARG A 123 -4.94 2.13 -6.19
CA ARG A 123 -6.37 2.44 -6.10
C ARG A 123 -6.67 3.26 -4.84
N HIS A 124 -6.05 2.93 -3.72
CA HIS A 124 -6.15 3.70 -2.47
C HIS A 124 -5.59 5.12 -2.64
N LEU A 125 -4.40 5.29 -3.25
CA LEU A 125 -3.84 6.62 -3.56
C LEU A 125 -4.76 7.45 -4.47
N SER A 126 -5.33 6.81 -5.49
CA SER A 126 -6.26 7.47 -6.42
C SER A 126 -7.50 7.97 -5.69
N LEU A 127 -8.08 7.12 -4.84
CA LEU A 127 -9.24 7.49 -4.04
C LEU A 127 -8.92 8.56 -3.00
N LEU A 128 -7.75 8.49 -2.37
CA LEU A 128 -7.26 9.49 -1.43
C LEU A 128 -7.15 10.86 -2.12
N SER A 129 -6.65 10.89 -3.36
CA SER A 129 -6.62 12.11 -4.18
C SER A 129 -8.02 12.71 -4.38
N GLU A 130 -9.06 11.89 -4.57
CA GLU A 130 -10.44 12.38 -4.70
C GLU A 130 -10.98 13.01 -3.41
N THR A 131 -10.36 12.75 -2.26
CA THR A 131 -10.75 13.33 -0.96
C THR A 131 -10.07 14.66 -0.64
N TYR A 132 -9.13 15.12 -1.47
CA TYR A 132 -8.48 16.42 -1.31
C TYR A 132 -9.21 17.48 -2.14
N ASP A 133 -9.56 18.59 -1.49
CA ASP A 133 -10.22 19.72 -2.15
C ASP A 133 -9.23 20.60 -2.91
N SER A 134 -7.95 20.61 -2.51
CA SER A 134 -6.91 21.42 -3.15
C SER A 134 -6.29 20.68 -4.36
N LEU A 135 -6.06 21.42 -5.44
CA LEU A 135 -5.38 20.87 -6.62
C LEU A 135 -3.92 20.50 -6.30
N ASP A 136 -3.26 21.27 -5.42
CA ASP A 136 -1.87 21.04 -5.04
C ASP A 136 -1.68 19.73 -4.27
N ASP A 137 -2.59 19.38 -3.35
CA ASP A 137 -2.53 18.11 -2.61
C ASP A 137 -2.80 16.93 -3.55
N ARG A 138 -3.73 17.07 -4.49
CA ARG A 138 -4.04 16.05 -5.51
C ARG A 138 -2.85 15.77 -6.41
N ASP A 139 -2.17 16.83 -6.82
CA ASP A 139 -0.97 16.78 -7.64
C ASP A 139 0.23 16.21 -6.86
N ALA A 140 0.36 16.53 -5.57
CA ALA A 140 1.35 15.91 -4.68
C ALA A 140 1.17 14.39 -4.56
N ILE A 141 -0.06 13.92 -4.34
CA ILE A 141 -0.38 12.47 -4.31
C ILE A 141 -0.10 11.81 -5.67
N SER A 142 -0.44 12.49 -6.77
CA SER A 142 -0.19 11.96 -8.12
C SER A 142 1.31 11.80 -8.40
N ARG A 143 2.12 12.81 -8.05
CA ARG A 143 3.59 12.72 -8.13
C ARG A 143 4.15 11.61 -7.25
N LEU A 144 3.62 11.45 -6.04
CA LEU A 144 4.04 10.39 -5.14
C LEU A 144 3.79 9.00 -5.75
N GLY A 145 2.60 8.79 -6.32
CA GLY A 145 2.25 7.57 -7.03
C GLY A 145 3.21 7.28 -8.20
N ALA A 146 3.53 8.29 -9.02
CA ALA A 146 4.48 8.14 -10.13
C ALA A 146 5.88 7.75 -9.66
N ARG A 147 6.36 8.34 -8.56
CA ARG A 147 7.66 8.00 -7.97
C ARG A 147 7.68 6.57 -7.42
N CYS A 148 6.60 6.13 -6.77
CA CYS A 148 6.46 4.75 -6.30
C CYS A 148 6.50 3.76 -7.46
N LEU A 149 5.74 4.02 -8.53
CA LEU A 149 5.73 3.18 -9.73
C LEU A 149 7.11 3.09 -10.40
N SER A 150 7.82 4.22 -10.50
CA SER A 150 9.18 4.23 -11.03
C SER A 150 10.13 3.37 -10.18
N ALA A 151 10.07 3.49 -8.85
CA ALA A 151 10.90 2.71 -7.94
C ALA A 151 10.57 1.20 -7.99
N ILE A 152 9.29 0.85 -8.08
CA ILE A 152 8.82 -0.54 -8.26
C ILE A 152 9.34 -1.13 -9.56
N CYS A 153 9.21 -0.40 -10.67
CA CYS A 153 9.69 -0.85 -11.98
C CYS A 153 11.21 -1.10 -11.96
N VAL A 154 11.97 -0.20 -11.32
CA VAL A 154 13.42 -0.41 -11.15
C VAL A 154 13.70 -1.66 -10.31
N TYR A 155 13.00 -1.83 -9.19
CA TYR A 155 13.16 -3.01 -8.33
C TYR A 155 12.87 -4.32 -9.09
N ASP A 156 11.70 -4.42 -9.74
CA ASP A 156 11.24 -5.64 -10.40
C ASP A 156 12.16 -6.04 -11.55
N ASN A 157 12.52 -5.08 -12.43
CA ASN A 157 13.45 -5.34 -13.52
C ASN A 157 14.84 -5.76 -13.03
N THR A 158 15.27 -5.25 -11.88
CA THR A 158 16.56 -5.60 -11.28
C THR A 158 16.54 -7.00 -10.69
N VAL A 159 15.45 -7.39 -10.02
CA VAL A 159 15.29 -8.73 -9.45
C VAL A 159 15.16 -9.81 -10.52
N GLU A 160 14.52 -9.50 -11.66
CA GLU A 160 14.40 -10.44 -12.78
C GLU A 160 15.76 -10.71 -13.48
N ASN A 161 16.73 -9.80 -13.36
CA ASN A 161 18.08 -9.96 -13.92
C ASN A 161 19.03 -10.68 -12.95
N ALA A 162 18.81 -11.98 -12.72
CA ALA A 162 19.53 -12.78 -11.72
C ALA A 162 21.06 -12.81 -11.88
N GLU A 163 21.59 -12.79 -13.12
CA GLU A 163 23.04 -12.85 -13.38
C GLU A 163 23.79 -11.60 -12.91
N THR A 164 23.13 -10.43 -12.85
CA THR A 164 23.75 -9.19 -12.37
C THR A 164 23.72 -9.07 -10.85
N LEU A 165 22.84 -9.83 -10.17
CA LEU A 165 22.73 -9.82 -8.71
C LEU A 165 23.90 -10.50 -8.02
N ASP A 166 24.39 -11.64 -8.51
CA ASP A 166 25.53 -12.34 -7.88
C ASP A 166 26.81 -11.50 -7.94
N ALA A 167 27.08 -10.86 -9.09
CA ALA A 167 28.21 -9.96 -9.25
C ALA A 167 28.07 -8.70 -8.38
N ALA A 168 26.86 -8.14 -8.28
CA ALA A 168 26.58 -7.01 -7.39
C ALA A 168 26.69 -7.39 -5.90
N GLN A 169 26.30 -8.61 -5.53
CA GLN A 169 26.41 -9.12 -4.17
C GLN A 169 27.88 -9.23 -3.75
N ALA A 170 28.74 -9.80 -4.61
CA ALA A 170 30.17 -9.87 -4.35
C ALA A 170 30.81 -8.47 -4.16
N LYS A 171 30.39 -7.48 -4.96
CA LYS A 171 30.84 -6.09 -4.81
C LYS A 171 30.33 -5.47 -3.51
N PHE A 172 29.08 -5.73 -3.14
CA PHE A 172 28.49 -5.22 -1.91
C PHE A 172 29.19 -5.82 -0.68
N ASP A 173 29.45 -7.12 -0.68
CA ASP A 173 30.19 -7.79 0.38
C ASP A 173 31.63 -7.26 0.49
N ASP A 174 32.28 -6.95 -0.62
CA ASP A 174 33.60 -6.31 -0.61
C ASP A 174 33.58 -4.89 0.00
N ILE A 175 32.50 -4.13 -0.21
CA ILE A 175 32.29 -2.84 0.47
C ILE A 175 32.11 -3.07 1.97
N LEU A 176 31.24 -4.01 2.38
CA LEU A 176 30.96 -4.29 3.80
C LEU A 176 32.18 -4.82 4.56
N ASN A 177 33.02 -5.62 3.92
CA ASN A 177 34.23 -6.18 4.52
C ASN A 177 35.43 -5.20 4.50
N SER A 178 35.21 -3.93 4.18
CA SER A 178 36.26 -2.91 4.21
C SER A 178 36.74 -2.68 5.65
N SER A 179 38.06 -2.53 5.82
CA SER A 179 38.69 -2.36 7.13
C SER A 179 38.35 -1.03 7.82
N SER A 180 37.79 -0.05 7.10
CA SER A 180 37.34 1.23 7.64
C SER A 180 36.25 1.85 6.77
N LEU A 181 35.50 2.82 7.34
CA LEU A 181 34.49 3.59 6.62
C LEU A 181 35.09 4.37 5.45
N GLU A 182 36.30 4.90 5.62
CA GLU A 182 36.98 5.66 4.57
C GLU A 182 37.40 4.77 3.40
N ALA A 183 37.85 3.54 3.68
CA ALA A 183 38.11 2.53 2.65
C ALA A 183 36.83 2.12 1.90
N ALA A 184 35.71 1.94 2.62
CA ALA A 184 34.41 1.66 2.00
C ALA A 184 33.94 2.83 1.09
N CYS A 185 34.07 4.07 1.56
CA CYS A 185 33.75 5.28 0.80
C CYS A 185 34.61 5.40 -0.47
N GLU A 186 35.90 5.10 -0.40
CA GLU A 186 36.77 5.09 -1.59
C GLU A 186 36.38 3.99 -2.59
N LYS A 187 36.01 2.80 -2.12
CA LYS A 187 35.47 1.73 -2.99
C LYS A 187 34.17 2.15 -3.69
N ILE A 188 33.26 2.78 -2.98
CA ILE A 188 32.02 3.34 -3.57
C ILE A 188 32.36 4.39 -4.63
N LYS A 189 33.31 5.29 -4.36
CA LYS A 189 33.77 6.28 -5.35
C LYS A 189 34.41 5.62 -6.58
N SER A 190 35.23 4.57 -6.40
CA SER A 190 35.83 3.86 -7.53
C SER A 190 34.77 3.15 -8.38
N LEU A 191 33.77 2.52 -7.76
CA LEU A 191 32.65 1.88 -8.44
C LEU A 191 31.82 2.91 -9.23
N GLY A 192 31.60 4.09 -8.64
CA GLY A 192 30.96 5.21 -9.34
C GLY A 192 31.75 5.68 -10.57
N LYS A 193 33.08 5.82 -10.46
CA LYS A 193 33.95 6.20 -11.58
C LYS A 193 33.99 5.14 -12.69
N ALA A 194 33.94 3.85 -12.32
CA ALA A 194 33.91 2.74 -13.24
C ALA A 194 32.55 2.52 -13.91
N LYS A 195 31.50 3.27 -13.52
CA LYS A 195 30.10 3.05 -13.91
C LYS A 195 29.59 1.66 -13.54
N GLU A 196 30.17 1.07 -12.50
CA GLU A 196 29.82 -0.24 -11.96
C GLU A 196 28.84 -0.14 -10.78
N LEU A 197 28.36 1.06 -10.50
CA LEU A 197 27.29 1.33 -9.55
C LEU A 197 25.94 1.09 -10.25
N ASP A 198 25.75 -0.15 -10.68
CA ASP A 198 24.60 -0.59 -11.45
C ASP A 198 23.33 -0.73 -10.59
N SER A 199 22.18 -0.86 -11.25
CA SER A 199 20.88 -0.94 -10.58
C SER A 199 20.79 -2.08 -9.55
N SER A 200 21.50 -3.19 -9.76
CA SER A 200 21.56 -4.33 -8.85
C SER A 200 22.34 -4.00 -7.58
N LEU A 201 23.48 -3.32 -7.70
CA LEU A 201 24.24 -2.86 -6.54
C LEU A 201 23.47 -1.78 -5.75
N ILE A 202 22.82 -0.84 -6.43
CA ILE A 202 21.96 0.18 -5.81
C ILE A 202 20.81 -0.47 -5.03
N LEU A 203 20.22 -1.54 -5.58
CA LEU A 203 19.15 -2.28 -4.92
C LEU A 203 19.62 -2.92 -3.60
N LEU A 204 20.79 -3.57 -3.60
CA LEU A 204 21.35 -4.19 -2.40
C LEU A 204 21.65 -3.15 -1.32
N ILE A 205 22.22 -2.01 -1.69
CA ILE A 205 22.47 -0.88 -0.78
C ILE A 205 21.15 -0.38 -0.17
N ASN A 206 20.12 -0.15 -0.98
CA ASN A 206 18.81 0.31 -0.51
C ASN A 206 18.14 -0.71 0.44
N SER A 207 18.29 -2.00 0.14
CA SER A 207 17.75 -3.09 0.96
C SER A 207 18.46 -3.15 2.32
N ALA A 208 19.78 -3.06 2.34
CA ALA A 208 20.59 -3.03 3.55
C ALA A 208 20.33 -1.77 4.41
N TRP A 209 20.18 -0.61 3.77
CA TRP A 209 19.82 0.65 4.44
C TRP A 209 18.43 0.56 5.10
N GLY A 210 17.44 0.00 4.40
CA GLY A 210 16.11 -0.26 4.95
C GLY A 210 16.17 -1.16 6.18
N ALA A 211 16.89 -2.29 6.09
CA ALA A 211 17.06 -3.22 7.20
C ALA A 211 17.80 -2.59 8.40
N ALA A 212 18.83 -1.78 8.15
CA ALA A 212 19.61 -1.12 9.19
C ALA A 212 18.78 -0.11 10.00
N LYS A 213 17.87 0.64 9.36
CA LYS A 213 16.98 1.61 10.05
C LYS A 213 16.04 0.95 11.06
N GLU A 214 15.69 -0.32 10.86
CA GLU A 214 14.82 -1.08 11.78
C GLU A 214 15.58 -1.79 12.90
N SER A 215 16.88 -2.02 12.73
CA SER A 215 17.69 -2.68 13.75
C SER A 215 17.85 -1.77 14.97
N THR A 216 17.58 -2.33 16.15
CA THR A 216 17.63 -1.64 17.45
C THR A 216 19.04 -1.16 17.82
N THR A 217 20.08 -1.58 17.09
CA THR A 217 21.47 -1.16 17.28
C THR A 217 21.75 0.31 16.94
N MET A 218 20.92 0.99 16.14
CA MET A 218 21.05 2.43 15.88
C MET A 218 20.51 3.33 17.01
N LYS A 219 19.75 2.78 17.98
CA LYS A 219 19.26 3.56 19.13
C LYS A 219 20.25 3.66 20.28
N ASN A 220 21.31 2.84 20.28
CA ASN A 220 22.26 2.74 21.41
C ASN A 220 23.66 3.30 21.13
N GLU A 221 23.94 3.84 19.93
CA GLU A 221 25.23 4.50 19.65
C GLU A 221 25.13 6.01 19.39
N VAL A 222 24.02 6.65 19.79
CA VAL A 222 24.02 8.11 20.01
C VAL A 222 24.29 8.35 21.49
N ASP A 223 25.53 8.09 21.92
CA ASP A 223 26.01 8.65 23.18
C ASP A 223 26.12 10.20 23.02
N PRO A 224 25.68 10.97 24.03
CA PRO A 224 25.42 12.40 23.92
C PRO A 224 26.71 13.23 23.95
N PHE A 225 27.43 13.31 22.84
CA PHE A 225 28.49 14.31 22.65
C PHE A 225 27.93 15.65 22.17
N THR A 226 26.95 16.20 22.88
CA THR A 226 26.59 17.63 22.83
C THR A 226 26.04 18.10 24.19
N GLN A 227 26.85 17.95 25.24
CA GLN A 227 26.64 18.67 26.49
C GLN A 227 27.97 19.04 27.18
N THR A 228 28.83 19.81 26.51
CA THR A 228 29.65 20.87 27.15
C THR A 228 30.39 21.71 26.11
N LEU A 229 29.88 22.92 25.84
CA LEU A 229 30.58 24.21 25.85
C LEU A 229 29.63 25.30 25.33
#